data_AF-A0A1I9Q1M4-F1
#
_entry.id   AF-A0A1I9Q1M4-F1
#
_cell.length_a   1.000
_cell.length_b   1.000
_cell.length_c   1.000
_cell.angle_alpha   90.00
_cell.angle_beta   90.00
_cell.angle_gamma   90.00
#
_symmetry.space_group_name_H-M   'P 1'
#
loop_
_entity.id
_entity.type
_entity.pdbx_description
1 polymer ?
#
loop_
_entity_poly.entity_id
_entity_poly.type
_entity_poly.pdbx_seq_one_letter_code
_entity_poly.pdbx_strand_id
1 'polypeptide(L)'
;IPEKSPTKIKNFGIWLRYDSRSGTHNMYREYRDLSVSGAVTMCYRDMGARHRARAHSIQIIKVEQVVSKETRRPQIKQFHDSGIRFPL
;
A
#
# COMPACT_ATOMS: atom_id res chain seq x y z
N ILE A 1 9.84 -14.90 -3.03
CA ILE A 1 11.16 -14.24 -2.78
C ILE A 1 11.10 -13.62 -1.40
N PRO A 2 11.98 -14.01 -0.47
CA PRO A 2 12.03 -13.42 0.87
C PRO A 2 12.49 -11.96 0.82
N GLU A 3 12.01 -11.16 1.77
CA GLU A 3 12.36 -9.75 1.88
C GLU A 3 13.82 -9.57 2.31
N LYS A 4 14.56 -8.67 1.64
CA LYS A 4 16.00 -8.50 1.89
C LYS A 4 16.30 -7.83 3.23
N SER A 5 15.40 -6.95 3.68
CA SER A 5 15.54 -6.21 4.94
C SER A 5 14.21 -6.22 5.70
N PRO A 6 13.86 -7.34 6.37
CA PRO A 6 12.55 -7.53 6.99
C PRO A 6 12.35 -6.74 8.29
N THR A 7 13.40 -6.11 8.83
CA THR A 7 13.33 -5.30 10.06
C THR A 7 13.28 -3.80 9.79
N LYS A 8 13.45 -3.39 8.52
CA LYS A 8 13.47 -1.97 8.14
C LYS A 8 12.11 -1.57 7.56
N ILE A 9 11.50 -0.57 8.17
CA ILE A 9 10.24 0.01 7.68
C ILE A 9 10.45 0.69 6.31
N LYS A 10 9.51 0.47 5.41
CA LYS A 10 9.53 1.00 4.03
C LYS A 10 8.15 1.55 3.67
N ASN A 11 8.13 2.46 2.71
CA ASN A 11 6.90 2.86 2.04
C ASN A 11 6.84 2.14 0.70
N PHE A 12 5.71 1.57 0.36
CA PHE A 12 5.47 0.86 -0.89
C PHE A 12 4.36 1.55 -1.67
N GLY A 13 4.66 1.92 -2.92
CA GLY A 13 3.70 2.32 -3.92
C GLY A 13 3.20 1.09 -4.66
N ILE A 14 1.88 0.95 -4.76
CA ILE A 14 1.21 -0.14 -5.46
C ILE A 14 0.33 0.46 -6.54
N TRP A 15 0.66 0.13 -7.79
CA TRP A 15 -0.20 0.39 -8.95
C TRP A 15 -1.03 -0.84 -9.18
N LEU A 16 -2.34 -0.66 -9.12
CA LEU A 16 -3.29 -1.74 -9.34
C LEU A 16 -4.33 -1.32 -10.36
N ARG A 17 -4.90 -2.33 -11.01
CA ARG A 17 -6.15 -2.25 -11.72
C ARG A 17 -7.17 -3.08 -10.96
N TYR A 18 -8.40 -2.61 -10.86
CA TYR A 18 -9.47 -3.42 -10.29
C TYR A 18 -10.77 -3.26 -11.05
N ASP A 19 -11.56 -4.31 -11.03
CA ASP A 19 -12.89 -4.33 -11.61
C ASP A 19 -13.93 -3.98 -10.54
N SER A 20 -14.67 -2.91 -10.79
CA SER A 20 -15.85 -2.53 -10.03
C SER A 20 -17.11 -3.11 -10.68
N ARG A 21 -18.28 -2.84 -10.09
CA ARG A 21 -19.57 -3.23 -10.69
C ARG A 21 -19.87 -2.49 -12.00
N SER A 22 -19.23 -1.35 -12.24
CA SER A 22 -19.52 -0.46 -13.38
C SER A 22 -18.38 -0.41 -14.40
N GLY A 23 -17.24 -1.05 -14.13
CA GLY A 23 -16.10 -1.04 -15.05
C GLY A 23 -14.75 -1.21 -14.36
N THR A 24 -13.70 -1.11 -15.15
CA THR A 24 -12.31 -1.33 -14.74
C THR A 24 -11.60 -0.01 -14.46
N HIS A 25 -10.94 0.10 -13.31
CA HIS A 25 -10.29 1.32 -12.86
C HIS A 25 -8.85 1.09 -12.43
N ASN A 26 -7.96 2.01 -12.78
CA ASN A 26 -6.59 2.01 -12.28
C ASN A 26 -6.51 2.84 -11.00
N MET A 27 -5.72 2.37 -10.03
CA MET A 27 -5.46 3.06 -8.77
C MET A 27 -3.98 3.00 -8.43
N TYR A 28 -3.54 4.06 -7.74
CA TYR A 28 -2.26 4.09 -7.05
C TYR A 28 -2.50 4.19 -5.55
N ARG A 29 -1.92 3.29 -4.78
CA ARG A 29 -2.02 3.24 -3.32
C ARG A 29 -0.66 3.13 -2.67
N GLU A 30 -0.57 3.61 -1.44
CA GLU A 30 0.67 3.58 -0.67
C GLU A 30 0.43 2.90 0.68
N TYR A 31 1.35 2.02 1.05
CA TYR A 31 1.33 1.27 2.30
C TYR A 31 2.69 1.36 2.96
N ARG A 32 2.70 1.41 4.30
CA ARG A 32 3.93 1.43 5.09
C ARG A 32 4.05 0.10 5.82
N ASP A 33 5.04 -0.70 5.45
CA ASP A 33 5.21 -2.08 5.92
C ASP A 33 6.70 -2.46 5.88
N LEU A 34 7.05 -3.59 6.48
CA LEU A 34 8.39 -4.18 6.50
C LEU A 34 8.72 -4.95 5.20
N SER A 35 7.69 -5.45 4.50
CA SER A 35 7.85 -6.30 3.32
C SER A 35 6.86 -5.99 2.19
N VAL A 36 7.25 -6.35 0.96
CA VAL A 36 6.35 -6.26 -0.21
C VAL A 36 5.08 -7.10 -0.03
N SER A 37 5.20 -8.32 0.51
CA SER A 37 4.05 -9.20 0.73
C SER A 37 3.08 -8.66 1.79
N GLY A 38 3.60 -8.05 2.86
CA GLY A 38 2.79 -7.36 3.87
C GLY A 38 2.00 -6.20 3.25
N ALA A 39 2.67 -5.34 2.48
CA ALA A 39 2.03 -4.23 1.79
C ALA A 39 0.94 -4.68 0.80
N VAL A 40 1.17 -5.74 0.03
CA VAL A 40 0.17 -6.31 -0.87
C VAL A 40 -1.00 -6.93 -0.10
N THR A 41 -0.73 -7.57 1.03
CA THR A 41 -1.78 -8.12 1.91
C THR A 41 -2.67 -7.00 2.46
N MET A 42 -2.07 -5.89 2.92
CA MET A 42 -2.81 -4.70 3.30
C MET A 42 -3.62 -4.14 2.14
N CYS A 43 -3.06 -4.10 0.93
CA CYS A 43 -3.76 -3.66 -0.27
C CYS A 43 -5.04 -4.47 -0.53
N TYR A 44 -4.98 -5.80 -0.48
CA TYR A 44 -6.16 -6.64 -0.65
C TYR A 44 -7.22 -6.38 0.42
N ARG A 45 -6.83 -6.27 1.69
CA ARG A 45 -7.76 -5.98 2.80
C ARG A 45 -8.44 -4.63 2.63
N ASP A 46 -7.66 -3.62 2.27
CA ASP A 46 -8.12 -2.26 2.08
C ASP A 46 -9.06 -2.12 0.86
N MET A 47 -8.73 -2.77 -0.25
CA MET A 47 -9.61 -2.82 -1.43
C MET A 47 -10.92 -3.58 -1.13
N GLY A 48 -10.86 -4.65 -0.34
CA GLY A 48 -12.06 -5.33 0.16
C GLY A 48 -12.92 -4.45 1.06
N ALA A 49 -12.30 -3.74 2.02
CA ALA A 49 -13.02 -2.90 2.97
C ALA A 49 -13.63 -1.64 2.32
N ARG A 50 -12.87 -0.92 1.51
CA ARG A 50 -13.28 0.39 0.97
C ARG A 50 -14.08 0.28 -0.32
N HIS A 51 -13.80 -0.73 -1.14
CA HIS A 51 -14.39 -0.86 -2.48
C HIS A 51 -15.17 -2.16 -2.69
N ARG A 52 -15.24 -3.04 -1.68
CA ARG A 52 -15.83 -4.39 -1.79
C ARG A 52 -15.21 -5.21 -2.93
N ALA A 53 -13.97 -4.88 -3.31
CA ALA A 53 -13.26 -5.58 -4.36
C ALA A 53 -12.72 -6.91 -3.81
N ARG A 54 -13.08 -8.01 -4.45
CA ARG A 54 -12.57 -9.34 -4.10
C ARG A 54 -11.18 -9.52 -4.71
N ALA A 55 -10.41 -10.47 -4.17
CA ALA A 55 -9.04 -10.71 -4.63
C ALA A 55 -8.96 -10.99 -6.14
N HIS A 56 -9.89 -11.76 -6.70
CA HIS A 56 -9.93 -12.05 -8.14
C HIS A 56 -10.26 -10.83 -9.02
N SER A 57 -10.83 -9.77 -8.44
CA SER A 57 -11.16 -8.53 -9.15
C SER A 57 -10.03 -7.50 -9.09
N ILE A 58 -8.86 -7.84 -8.52
CA ILE A 58 -7.73 -6.93 -8.33
C ILE A 58 -6.51 -7.51 -9.04
N GLN A 59 -5.86 -6.68 -9.85
CA GLN A 59 -4.65 -7.00 -10.58
C GLN A 59 -3.56 -6.03 -10.12
N ILE A 60 -2.51 -6.56 -9.50
CA ILE A 60 -1.33 -5.78 -9.13
C ILE A 60 -0.45 -5.62 -10.36
N ILE A 61 -0.26 -4.39 -10.82
CA ILE A 61 0.54 -4.07 -12.01
C ILE A 61 2.01 -3.89 -11.63
N LYS A 62 2.26 -3.13 -10.56
CA LYS A 62 3.61 -2.82 -10.09
C LYS A 62 3.58 -2.59 -8.59
N VAL A 63 4.63 -3.04 -7.90
CA VAL A 63 4.93 -2.68 -6.52
C VAL A 63 6.35 -2.15 -6.47
N GLU A 64 6.55 -1.02 -5.82
CA GLU A 64 7.87 -0.41 -5.70
C GLU A 64 8.03 0.25 -4.34
N GLN A 65 9.25 0.21 -3.81
CA GLN A 65 9.60 1.00 -2.63
C GLN A 65 9.69 2.48 -3.03
N VAL A 66 8.99 3.35 -2.30
CA VAL A 66 8.93 4.79 -2.55
C VAL A 66 9.71 5.52 -1.46
N VAL A 67 10.55 6.47 -1.85
CA VAL A 67 11.29 7.31 -0.89
C VAL A 67 10.34 8.26 -0.17
N SER A 68 10.61 8.59 1.10
CA SER A 68 9.69 9.35 1.95
C SER A 68 9.25 10.70 1.38
N LYS A 69 10.09 11.36 0.57
CA LYS A 69 9.78 12.65 -0.08
C LYS A 69 8.76 12.50 -1.23
N GLU A 70 8.71 11.35 -1.88
CA GLU A 70 7.88 11.09 -3.06
C GLU A 70 6.53 10.46 -2.74
N THR A 71 6.29 10.11 -1.46
CA THR A 71 4.97 9.63 -1.06
C THR A 71 3.92 10.72 -1.29
N ARG A 72 2.71 10.31 -1.63
CA ARG A 72 1.62 11.21 -2.03
C ARG A 72 0.47 11.18 -1.04
N ARG A 73 0.27 10.08 -0.31
CA ARG A 73 -0.89 9.89 0.55
C ARG A 73 -0.67 10.51 1.94
N PRO A 74 -1.54 11.44 2.41
CA PRO A 74 -1.39 12.08 3.72
C PRO A 74 -1.27 11.08 4.89
N GLN A 75 -2.04 9.99 4.82
CA GLN A 75 -2.03 8.90 5.80
C GLN A 75 -0.67 8.19 5.93
N ILE A 76 0.20 8.27 4.92
CA ILE A 76 1.58 7.74 4.97
C ILE A 76 2.54 8.83 5.42
N LYS A 77 2.38 10.06 4.88
CA LYS A 77 3.22 11.21 5.21
C LYS A 77 3.25 11.53 6.70
N GLN A 78 2.13 11.37 7.41
CA GLN A 78 2.07 11.64 8.85
C GLN A 78 3.07 10.82 9.67
N PHE A 79 3.52 9.65 9.18
CA PHE A 79 4.46 8.77 9.87
C PHE A 79 5.93 9.05 9.54
N HIS A 80 6.24 10.14 8.85
CA HIS A 80 7.60 10.47 8.43
C HIS A 80 8.35 11.38 9.41
N ASP A 81 7.65 11.95 10.39
CA ASP A 81 8.26 12.76 11.43
C ASP A 81 9.11 11.90 12.37
N SER A 82 10.37 12.29 12.59
CA SER A 82 11.28 11.62 13.52
C SER A 82 10.92 11.86 14.98
N GLY A 83 10.20 12.96 15.28
CA GLY A 83 9.73 13.30 16.62
C GLY A 83 8.38 12.68 17.00
N ILE A 84 7.82 11.83 16.12
CA ILE A 84 6.45 11.33 16.24
C ILE A 84 6.22 10.55 17.54
N ARG A 85 5.15 10.90 18.27
CA ARG A 85 4.74 10.28 19.52
C ARG A 85 3.22 10.22 19.58
N PHE A 86 2.69 9.17 20.20
CA PHE A 86 1.25 8.95 20.34
C PHE A 86 0.93 8.50 21.78
N PRO A 87 -0.17 8.98 22.39
CA PRO A 87 -0.76 8.30 23.54
C PRO A 87 -1.43 6.99 23.09
N LEU A 88 -1.57 6.02 24.00
CA LEU A 88 -2.28 4.75 23.78
C LEU A 88 -3.66 4.80 24.40
#